data_AF-A0A3D3GKY4-F1
#
_entry.id   AF-A0A3D3GKY4-F1
#
_cell.length_a   1.000
_cell.length_b   1.000
_cell.length_c   1.000
_cell.angle_alpha   90.00
_cell.angle_beta   90.00
_cell.angle_gamma   90.00
#
_symmetry.space_group_name_H-M   'P 1'
#
loop_
_entity.id
_entity.type
_entity.pdbx_description
1 polymer ?
#
loop_
_entity_poly.entity_id
_entity_poly.type
_entity_poly.pdbx_seq_one_letter_code
_entity_poly.pdbx_strand_id
1 'polypeptide(L)'
;MIAAFPGELLRIPAAQTQIISQVVFDIRFLFFYDVAMNKTTQNRRRQFFINKPFQLRYMLYVSLPLVVVCGISFFSLYVGIWSDILNSFTDQKVQEDLITATRMVQYEEVRQNTAPNNVLSVFRSAEKLGSRQREIFKEILDKANRNISIKIALLLFFVAWGTIYISHKTAGPIYHMLRIGREWQNGNYRARIFLRKWDEAHPLAEQMNTTYTVLDERFAKIKKWAREKPPQEAIALIQKELESTQTS
;
A
#
# COMPACT_ATOMS: atom_id res chain seq x y z
N MET A 1 38.95 -33.93 14.35
CA MET A 1 38.74 -33.42 15.72
C MET A 1 38.00 -32.10 15.58
N ILE A 2 36.78 -32.06 16.12
CA ILE A 2 35.75 -31.03 15.94
C ILE A 2 36.07 -29.83 16.83
N ALA A 3 36.00 -28.61 16.29
CA ALA A 3 35.84 -27.40 17.09
C ALA A 3 34.86 -26.45 16.39
N ALA A 4 33.65 -26.42 16.95
CA ALA A 4 32.58 -25.50 16.59
C ALA A 4 32.94 -24.07 17.01
N PHE A 5 32.65 -23.09 16.14
CA PHE A 5 32.53 -21.69 16.52
C PHE A 5 31.11 -21.19 16.22
N PRO A 6 30.50 -20.42 17.14
CA PRO A 6 29.07 -20.26 17.25
C PRO A 6 28.54 -19.11 16.38
N GLY A 7 27.33 -19.30 15.85
CA GLY A 7 26.59 -18.27 15.14
C GLY A 7 26.11 -17.18 16.09
N GLU A 8 26.55 -15.94 15.86
CA GLU A 8 25.99 -14.75 16.47
C GLU A 8 25.91 -13.62 15.42
N LEU A 9 25.18 -13.91 14.34
CA LEU A 9 24.74 -12.90 13.38
C LEU A 9 23.48 -12.21 13.92
N LEU A 10 23.58 -10.89 14.09
CA LEU A 10 22.48 -9.93 14.22
C LEU A 10 21.30 -10.35 15.11
N ARG A 11 21.46 -10.21 16.43
CA ARG A 11 20.32 -10.07 17.35
C ARG A 11 19.63 -8.73 17.11
N ILE A 12 18.68 -8.71 16.17
CA ILE A 12 17.61 -7.70 16.15
C ILE A 12 16.82 -7.86 17.46
N PRO A 13 16.59 -6.78 18.24
CA PRO A 13 15.86 -6.87 19.50
C PRO A 13 14.47 -7.48 19.24
N ALA A 14 14.08 -8.48 20.04
CA ALA A 14 12.87 -9.30 19.84
C ALA A 14 11.58 -8.49 19.60
N ALA A 15 11.52 -7.26 20.12
CA ALA A 15 10.41 -6.32 19.90
C ALA A 15 10.28 -5.84 18.44
N GLN A 16 11.39 -5.66 17.71
CA GLN A 16 11.36 -5.26 16.29
C GLN A 16 10.99 -6.43 15.37
N THR A 17 11.41 -7.65 15.70
CA THR A 17 11.02 -8.86 14.94
C THR A 17 9.54 -9.16 15.10
N GLN A 18 8.95 -8.88 16.27
CA GLN A 18 7.52 -9.02 16.54
C GLN A 18 6.68 -8.04 15.72
N ILE A 19 7.11 -6.77 15.60
CA ILE A 19 6.39 -5.75 14.82
C ILE A 19 6.47 -6.06 13.32
N ILE A 20 7.64 -6.46 12.80
CA ILE A 20 7.77 -6.84 11.38
C ILE A 20 7.00 -8.13 11.09
N SER A 21 7.01 -9.12 12.01
CA SER A 21 6.19 -10.32 11.84
C SER A 21 4.69 -10.02 11.97
N GLN A 22 4.26 -9.09 12.83
CA GLN A 22 2.85 -8.67 12.95
C GLN A 22 2.38 -7.92 11.72
N VAL A 23 3.18 -7.01 11.15
CA VAL A 23 2.82 -6.29 9.93
C VAL A 23 2.81 -7.23 8.71
N VAL A 24 3.77 -8.15 8.59
CA VAL A 24 3.77 -9.16 7.53
C VAL A 24 2.66 -10.21 7.74
N PHE A 25 2.35 -10.56 8.98
CA PHE A 25 1.23 -11.43 9.33
C PHE A 25 -0.10 -10.73 9.08
N ASP A 26 -0.27 -9.44 9.35
CA ASP A 26 -1.50 -8.68 9.07
C ASP A 26 -1.69 -8.43 7.56
N ILE A 27 -0.62 -8.18 6.81
CA ILE A 27 -0.71 -8.11 5.34
C ILE A 27 -1.03 -9.50 4.77
N ARG A 28 -0.41 -10.58 5.28
CA ARG A 28 -0.77 -11.95 4.88
C ARG A 28 -2.15 -12.34 5.37
N PHE A 29 -2.62 -11.90 6.54
CA PHE A 29 -3.93 -12.19 7.11
C PHE A 29 -5.00 -11.42 6.34
N LEU A 30 -4.76 -10.19 5.91
CA LEU A 30 -5.63 -9.47 4.97
C LEU A 30 -5.68 -10.15 3.59
N PHE A 31 -4.58 -10.76 3.13
CA PHE A 31 -4.56 -11.55 1.89
C PHE A 31 -5.10 -12.99 2.04
N PHE A 32 -5.07 -13.58 3.24
CA PHE A 32 -5.37 -15.00 3.49
C PHE A 32 -6.74 -15.22 4.16
N TYR A 33 -7.25 -14.25 4.91
CA TYR A 33 -8.62 -14.28 5.43
C TYR A 33 -9.66 -14.20 4.29
N ASP A 34 -9.29 -13.60 3.15
CA ASP A 34 -10.10 -13.61 1.93
C ASP A 34 -10.06 -14.98 1.19
N VAL A 35 -9.08 -15.85 1.52
CA VAL A 35 -8.91 -17.18 0.88
C VAL A 35 -9.52 -18.32 1.70
N ALA A 36 -9.62 -18.20 3.04
CA ALA A 36 -9.94 -19.34 3.91
C ALA A 36 -11.43 -19.53 4.28
N MET A 37 -12.35 -18.65 3.90
CA MET A 37 -13.77 -18.77 4.25
C MET A 37 -14.66 -19.03 3.03
N ASN A 38 -14.62 -20.26 2.50
CA ASN A 38 -15.66 -20.78 1.61
C ASN A 38 -16.13 -22.17 2.05
N LYS A 39 -17.06 -22.20 3.01
CA LYS A 39 -18.03 -23.30 3.15
C LYS A 39 -19.42 -22.72 3.42
N THR A 40 -20.25 -22.82 2.38
CA THR A 40 -21.71 -23.04 2.41
C THR A 40 -22.54 -22.18 3.37
N THR A 41 -23.15 -21.11 2.86
CA THR A 41 -24.56 -20.79 3.12
C THR A 41 -25.11 -19.78 2.11
N GLN A 42 -26.36 -20.03 1.72
CA GLN A 42 -27.14 -19.42 0.67
C GLN A 42 -27.68 -18.04 1.10
N ASN A 43 -26.95 -16.95 0.86
CA ASN A 43 -27.52 -15.60 0.67
C ASN A 43 -26.54 -14.65 -0.05
N ARG A 44 -27.05 -13.85 -0.98
CA ARG A 44 -26.30 -13.04 -1.95
C ARG A 44 -25.45 -11.94 -1.29
N ARG A 45 -24.12 -12.05 -1.31
CA ARG A 45 -23.12 -11.02 -1.71
C ARG A 45 -21.69 -11.41 -1.28
N ARG A 46 -20.73 -10.96 -2.10
CA ARG A 46 -19.25 -10.89 -1.93
C ARG A 46 -18.45 -12.10 -2.43
N GLN A 47 -18.13 -12.04 -3.73
CA GLN A 47 -16.98 -12.74 -4.32
C GLN A 47 -16.03 -11.63 -4.82
N PHE A 48 -14.96 -11.35 -4.07
CA PHE A 48 -14.11 -10.16 -4.26
C PHE A 48 -13.04 -10.33 -5.36
N PHE A 49 -12.73 -11.57 -5.75
CA PHE A 49 -11.74 -11.88 -6.79
C PHE A 49 -12.31 -12.88 -7.82
N ILE A 50 -12.49 -12.41 -9.06
CA ILE A 50 -13.10 -13.21 -10.15
C ILE A 50 -12.17 -13.37 -11.35
N ASN A 51 -11.30 -12.40 -11.67
CA ASN A 51 -10.38 -12.49 -12.82
C ASN A 51 -8.99 -11.93 -12.49
N LYS A 52 -8.08 -12.84 -12.13
CA LYS A 52 -6.71 -12.55 -11.64
C LYS A 52 -5.81 -11.73 -12.60
N PRO A 53 -5.75 -11.96 -13.92
CA PRO A 53 -4.77 -11.27 -14.77
C PRO A 53 -5.17 -9.83 -15.14
N PHE A 54 -6.47 -9.55 -15.29
CA PHE A 54 -6.97 -8.20 -15.55
C PHE A 54 -6.88 -7.32 -14.29
N GLN A 55 -7.22 -7.92 -13.14
CA GLN A 55 -7.13 -7.27 -11.84
C GLN A 55 -5.67 -6.94 -11.49
N LEU A 56 -4.69 -7.75 -11.87
CA LEU A 56 -3.27 -7.48 -11.63
C LEU A 56 -2.74 -6.28 -12.43
N ARG A 57 -3.02 -6.20 -13.74
CA ARG A 57 -2.55 -5.07 -14.57
C ARG A 57 -3.13 -3.74 -14.09
N TYR A 58 -4.43 -3.75 -13.77
CA TYR A 58 -5.10 -2.56 -13.25
C TYR A 58 -4.63 -2.22 -11.84
N MET A 59 -4.45 -3.21 -10.95
CA MET A 59 -3.81 -2.99 -9.64
C MET A 59 -2.43 -2.37 -9.80
N LEU A 60 -1.61 -2.81 -10.76
CA LEU A 60 -0.27 -2.25 -11.00
C LEU A 60 -0.33 -0.77 -11.42
N TYR A 61 -1.21 -0.40 -12.36
CA TYR A 61 -1.35 1.00 -12.77
C TYR A 61 -1.77 1.92 -11.63
N VAL A 62 -2.61 1.44 -10.71
CA VAL A 62 -3.08 2.27 -9.59
C VAL A 62 -2.16 2.18 -8.36
N SER A 63 -1.44 1.06 -8.16
CA SER A 63 -0.46 0.92 -7.08
C SER A 63 0.84 1.65 -7.38
N LEU A 64 1.22 1.81 -8.64
CA LEU A 64 2.47 2.48 -9.02
C LEU A 64 2.55 3.93 -8.51
N PRO A 65 1.55 4.81 -8.70
CA PRO A 65 1.59 6.14 -8.09
C PRO A 65 1.54 6.10 -6.56
N LEU A 66 0.87 5.12 -5.95
CA LEU A 66 0.88 4.94 -4.49
C LEU A 66 2.29 4.59 -3.98
N VAL A 67 3.00 3.70 -4.67
CA VAL A 67 4.40 3.34 -4.36
C VAL A 67 5.32 4.54 -4.55
N VAL A 68 5.09 5.37 -5.57
CA VAL A 68 5.86 6.62 -5.76
C VAL A 68 5.63 7.57 -4.59
N VAL A 69 4.38 7.78 -4.15
CA VAL A 69 4.05 8.62 -2.98
C VAL A 69 4.67 8.05 -1.70
N CYS A 70 4.61 6.74 -1.49
CA CYS A 70 5.28 6.07 -0.38
C CYS A 70 6.80 6.28 -0.46
N GLY A 71 7.40 6.12 -1.64
CA GLY A 71 8.85 6.30 -1.85
C GLY A 71 9.30 7.73 -1.56
N ILE A 72 8.56 8.74 -2.04
CA ILE A 72 8.80 10.15 -1.73
C ILE A 72 8.69 10.40 -0.24
N SER A 73 7.69 9.81 0.41
CA SER A 73 7.49 9.96 1.86
C SER A 73 8.61 9.31 2.67
N PHE A 74 9.04 8.10 2.29
CA PHE A 74 10.19 7.42 2.90
C PHE A 74 11.47 8.21 2.73
N PHE A 75 11.71 8.74 1.53
CA PHE A 75 12.86 9.59 1.26
C PHE A 75 12.85 10.87 2.12
N SER A 76 11.68 11.51 2.22
CA SER A 76 11.50 12.71 3.06
C SER A 76 11.73 12.43 4.54
N LEU A 77 11.25 11.29 5.05
CA LEU A 77 11.53 10.84 6.41
C LEU A 77 13.02 10.59 6.64
N TYR A 78 13.68 9.91 5.71
CA TYR A 78 15.11 9.61 5.80
C TYR A 78 15.94 10.90 5.89
N VAL A 79 15.72 11.85 4.97
CA VAL A 79 16.43 13.14 4.98
C VAL A 79 16.12 13.92 6.25
N GLY A 80 14.86 13.92 6.69
CA GLY A 80 14.44 14.61 7.92
C GLY A 80 15.11 14.06 9.19
N ILE A 81 15.21 12.73 9.32
CA ILE A 81 15.88 12.08 10.47
C ILE A 81 17.36 12.47 10.51
N TRP A 82 18.05 12.39 9.39
CA TRP A 82 19.47 12.77 9.31
C TRP A 82 19.69 14.26 9.58
N SER A 83 18.79 15.13 9.10
CA SER A 83 18.85 16.57 9.38
C SER A 83 18.65 16.87 10.86
N ASP A 84 17.65 16.28 11.52
CA ASP A 84 17.38 16.49 12.95
C ASP A 84 18.58 16.04 13.81
N ILE A 85 19.21 14.91 13.46
CA ILE A 85 20.41 14.40 14.15
C ILE A 85 21.60 15.35 13.97
N LEU A 86 21.90 15.76 12.73
CA LEU A 86 23.02 16.66 12.43
C LEU A 86 22.86 18.03 13.11
N ASN A 87 21.63 18.56 13.13
CA ASN A 87 21.32 19.82 13.79
C ASN A 87 21.53 19.72 15.31
N SER A 88 21.23 18.57 15.92
CA SER A 88 21.41 18.35 17.37
C SER A 88 22.89 18.30 17.79
N PHE A 89 23.79 17.84 16.92
CA PHE A 89 25.24 17.85 17.17
C PHE A 89 25.92 19.19 16.85
N THR A 90 25.27 20.01 16.02
CA THR A 90 25.75 21.35 15.68
C THR A 90 25.26 22.40 16.69
N ASP A 91 24.37 22.01 17.62
CA ASP A 91 23.83 22.92 18.62
C ASP A 91 24.93 23.44 19.56
N GLN A 92 25.04 24.77 19.64
CA GLN A 92 26.11 25.46 20.36
C GLN A 92 26.17 25.03 21.82
N LYS A 93 25.02 24.74 22.43
CA LYS A 93 24.91 24.26 23.80
C LYS A 93 25.60 22.91 24.01
N VAL A 94 25.49 21.98 23.05
CA VAL A 94 26.12 20.66 23.14
C VAL A 94 27.63 20.80 22.98
N GLN A 95 28.08 21.66 22.07
CA GLN A 95 29.51 21.93 21.88
C GLN A 95 30.13 22.61 23.11
N GLU A 96 29.46 23.61 23.67
CA GLU A 96 29.91 24.32 24.87
C GLU A 96 29.95 23.40 26.10
N ASP A 97 28.92 22.59 26.32
CA ASP A 97 28.92 21.60 27.42
C ASP A 97 30.04 20.57 27.25
N LEU A 98 30.32 20.12 26.01
CA LEU A 98 31.38 19.14 25.73
C LEU A 98 32.78 19.73 25.96
N ILE A 99 33.01 20.95 25.48
CA ILE A 99 34.28 21.67 25.66
C ILE A 99 34.50 22.02 27.13
N THR A 100 33.46 22.45 27.84
CA THR A 100 33.53 22.80 29.26
C THR A 100 33.83 21.57 30.11
N ALA A 101 33.15 20.45 29.86
CA ALA A 101 33.42 19.19 30.56
C ALA A 101 34.86 18.69 30.30
N THR A 102 35.32 18.77 29.04
CA THR A 102 36.70 18.40 28.68
C THR A 102 37.72 19.27 29.42
N ARG A 103 37.49 20.59 29.46
CA ARG A 103 38.35 21.53 30.18
C ARG A 103 38.35 21.27 31.69
N MET A 104 37.18 21.02 32.30
CA MET A 104 37.09 20.73 33.74
C MET A 104 37.90 19.50 34.15
N VAL A 105 37.88 18.43 33.34
CA VAL A 105 38.71 17.24 33.56
C VAL A 105 40.20 17.59 33.48
N GLN A 106 40.60 18.32 32.44
CA GLN A 106 42.00 18.77 32.29
C GLN A 106 42.46 19.66 33.46
N TYR A 107 41.58 20.51 34.00
CA TYR A 107 41.89 21.34 35.16
C TYR A 107 42.00 20.55 36.46
N GLU A 108 41.17 19.53 36.68
CA GLU A 108 41.30 18.64 37.85
C GLU A 108 42.62 17.84 37.81
N GLU A 109 43.04 17.40 36.62
CA GLU A 109 44.32 16.70 36.40
C GLU A 109 45.52 17.58 36.76
N VAL A 110 45.54 18.83 36.30
CA VAL A 110 46.63 19.77 36.61
C VAL A 110 46.61 20.17 38.09
N ARG A 111 45.43 20.34 38.70
CA ARG A 111 45.31 20.76 40.10
C ARG A 111 45.74 19.69 41.09
N GLN A 112 45.46 18.41 40.81
CA GLN A 112 45.80 17.35 41.75
C GLN A 112 47.30 17.00 41.75
N ASN A 113 48.09 17.54 40.82
CA ASN A 113 49.54 17.28 40.69
C ASN A 113 49.88 15.77 40.75
N THR A 114 48.90 14.92 40.41
CA THR A 114 49.05 13.48 40.41
C THR A 114 49.66 13.11 39.07
N ALA A 115 50.94 12.77 39.07
CA ALA A 115 51.55 12.02 37.98
C ALA A 115 50.67 10.79 37.64
N PRO A 116 50.61 10.36 36.37
CA PRO A 116 49.55 9.52 35.80
C PRO A 116 49.61 8.06 36.28
N ASN A 117 49.45 7.83 37.58
CA ASN A 117 49.66 6.51 38.18
C ASN A 117 48.33 5.80 38.46
N ASN A 118 47.22 6.53 38.61
CA ASN A 118 45.90 5.95 38.88
C ASN A 118 44.94 6.16 37.72
N VAL A 119 45.10 5.30 36.72
CA VAL A 119 44.25 5.11 35.55
C VAL A 119 42.74 5.05 35.90
N LEU A 120 42.39 4.62 37.12
CA LEU A 120 41.02 4.49 37.61
C LEU A 120 40.27 5.82 37.79
N SER A 121 40.96 6.93 38.12
CA SER A 121 40.29 8.23 38.27
C SER A 121 39.91 8.82 36.92
N VAL A 122 40.77 8.67 35.91
CA VAL A 122 40.49 9.02 34.51
C VAL A 122 39.28 8.22 34.00
N PHE A 123 39.22 6.91 34.31
CA PHE A 123 38.06 6.09 33.95
C PHE A 123 36.77 6.51 34.65
N ARG A 124 36.81 6.86 35.93
CA ARG A 124 35.62 7.33 36.67
C ARG A 124 35.13 8.70 36.17
N SER A 125 36.04 9.59 35.75
CA SER A 125 35.70 10.87 35.14
C SER A 125 35.12 10.69 33.73
N ALA A 126 35.68 9.78 32.93
CA ALA A 126 35.11 9.37 31.64
C ALA A 126 33.71 8.74 31.80
N GLU A 127 33.48 7.97 32.88
CA GLU A 127 32.18 7.40 33.23
C GLU A 127 31.15 8.48 33.62
N LYS A 128 31.57 9.51 34.37
CA LYS A 128 30.72 10.67 34.69
C LYS A 128 30.36 11.50 33.47
N LEU A 129 31.28 11.72 32.53
CA LEU A 129 30.94 12.31 31.22
C LEU A 129 29.92 11.45 30.46
N GLY A 130 30.05 10.12 30.54
CA GLY A 130 29.09 9.18 29.97
C GLY A 130 27.66 9.35 30.50
N SER A 131 27.49 9.70 31.78
CA SER A 131 26.16 9.91 32.37
C SER A 131 25.44 11.15 31.82
N ARG A 132 26.14 12.28 31.67
CA ARG A 132 25.57 13.52 31.13
C ARG A 132 25.41 13.48 29.61
N GLN A 133 26.34 12.84 28.90
CA GLN A 133 26.14 12.53 27.48
C GLN A 133 24.89 11.66 27.30
N ARG A 134 24.68 10.62 28.13
CA ARG A 134 23.47 9.80 28.08
C ARG A 134 22.19 10.61 28.27
N GLU A 135 22.20 11.64 29.11
CA GLU A 135 21.04 12.51 29.31
C GLU A 135 20.74 13.36 28.07
N ILE A 136 21.77 13.99 27.49
CA ILE A 136 21.66 14.74 26.23
C ILE A 136 21.20 13.83 25.09
N PHE A 137 21.80 12.64 24.96
CA PHE A 137 21.39 11.65 23.96
C PHE A 137 19.95 11.21 24.13
N LYS A 138 19.48 10.98 25.38
CA LYS A 138 18.08 10.65 25.66
C LYS A 138 17.14 11.78 25.27
N GLU A 139 17.47 13.03 25.57
CA GLU A 139 16.65 14.18 25.21
C GLU A 139 16.54 14.34 23.68
N ILE A 140 17.66 14.15 22.95
CA ILE A 140 17.68 14.14 21.49
C ILE A 140 16.83 12.98 20.94
N LEU A 141 16.99 11.78 21.50
CA LEU A 141 16.23 10.60 21.09
C LEU A 141 14.73 10.79 21.29
N ASP A 142 14.30 11.35 22.42
CA ASP A 142 12.88 11.55 22.73
C ASP A 142 12.26 12.63 21.84
N LYS A 143 12.97 13.73 21.57
CA LYS A 143 12.52 14.76 20.61
C LYS A 143 12.40 14.19 19.21
N ALA A 144 13.42 13.46 18.74
CA ALA A 144 13.42 12.81 17.44
C ALA A 144 12.29 11.78 17.33
N ASN A 145 12.14 10.90 18.33
CA ASN A 145 11.12 9.85 18.35
C ASN A 145 9.70 10.44 18.31
N ARG A 146 9.43 11.52 19.06
CA ARG A 146 8.12 12.20 19.01
C ARG A 146 7.85 12.79 17.61
N ASN A 147 8.82 13.46 17.00
CA ASN A 147 8.66 14.03 15.66
C ASN A 147 8.45 12.94 14.59
N ILE A 148 9.24 11.86 14.65
CA ILE A 148 9.17 10.72 13.73
C ILE A 148 7.83 10.00 13.87
N SER A 149 7.37 9.74 15.10
CA SER A 149 6.13 9.00 15.35
C SER A 149 4.91 9.70 14.73
N ILE A 150 4.82 11.03 14.80
CA ILE A 150 3.75 11.80 14.16
C ILE A 150 3.80 11.67 12.64
N LYS A 151 5.00 11.81 12.03
CA LYS A 151 5.16 11.68 10.58
C LYS A 151 4.84 10.27 10.09
N ILE A 152 5.20 9.23 10.86
CA ILE A 152 4.85 7.83 10.56
C ILE A 152 3.34 7.61 10.67
N ALA A 153 2.69 8.11 11.72
CA ALA A 153 1.25 7.97 11.88
C ALA A 153 0.49 8.63 10.71
N LEU A 154 0.93 9.82 10.31
CA LEU A 154 0.39 10.53 9.15
C LEU A 154 0.62 9.75 7.85
N LEU A 155 1.81 9.19 7.65
CA LEU A 155 2.11 8.34 6.50
C LEU A 155 1.17 7.13 6.44
N LEU A 156 1.04 6.39 7.54
CA LEU A 156 0.17 5.22 7.63
C LEU A 156 -1.28 5.58 7.34
N PHE A 157 -1.75 6.72 7.84
CA PHE A 157 -3.09 7.24 7.54
C PHE A 157 -3.29 7.45 6.03
N PHE A 158 -2.38 8.15 5.35
CA PHE A 158 -2.51 8.40 3.90
C PHE A 158 -2.41 7.12 3.08
N VAL A 159 -1.53 6.18 3.46
CA VAL A 159 -1.38 4.90 2.78
C VAL A 159 -2.64 4.04 2.93
N ALA A 160 -3.17 3.93 4.16
CA ALA A 160 -4.40 3.19 4.42
C ALA A 160 -5.59 3.82 3.68
N TRP A 161 -5.72 5.14 3.77
CA TRP A 161 -6.77 5.90 3.09
C TRP A 161 -6.71 5.70 1.56
N GLY A 162 -5.54 5.88 0.95
CA GLY A 162 -5.36 5.72 -0.49
C GLY A 162 -5.67 4.31 -0.97
N THR A 163 -5.18 3.30 -0.24
CA THR A 163 -5.39 1.88 -0.59
C THR A 163 -6.87 1.50 -0.58
N ILE A 164 -7.59 1.90 0.47
CA ILE A 164 -9.03 1.62 0.61
C ILE A 164 -9.82 2.37 -0.47
N TYR A 165 -9.51 3.66 -0.67
CA TYR A 165 -10.18 4.50 -1.66
C TYR A 165 -10.09 3.92 -3.08
N ILE A 166 -8.88 3.53 -3.49
CA ILE A 166 -8.61 2.93 -4.80
C ILE A 166 -9.37 1.61 -4.98
N SER A 167 -9.28 0.71 -4.00
CA SER A 167 -9.88 -0.63 -4.10
C SER A 167 -11.39 -0.54 -4.21
N HIS A 168 -12.03 0.28 -3.38
CA HIS A 168 -13.48 0.43 -3.37
C HIS A 168 -14.03 1.07 -4.65
N LYS A 169 -13.30 2.03 -5.23
CA LYS A 169 -13.76 2.78 -6.41
C LYS A 169 -13.69 1.97 -7.71
N THR A 170 -12.88 0.91 -7.75
CA THR A 170 -12.53 0.23 -9.00
C THR A 170 -13.06 -1.19 -9.08
N ALA A 171 -13.07 -1.94 -7.98
CA ALA A 171 -13.53 -3.34 -7.96
C ALA A 171 -15.05 -3.48 -8.25
N GLY A 172 -15.86 -2.56 -7.72
CA GLY A 172 -17.33 -2.61 -7.84
C GLY A 172 -17.84 -2.52 -9.28
N PRO A 173 -17.47 -1.47 -10.05
CA PRO A 173 -17.92 -1.29 -11.43
C PRO A 173 -17.53 -2.43 -12.35
N ILE A 174 -16.27 -2.89 -12.23
CA ILE A 174 -15.73 -3.96 -13.06
C ILE A 174 -16.52 -5.26 -12.83
N TYR A 175 -16.79 -5.60 -11.57
CA TYR A 175 -17.62 -6.77 -11.24
C TYR A 175 -19.02 -6.68 -11.86
N HIS A 176 -19.65 -5.51 -11.80
CA HIS A 176 -20.98 -5.32 -12.37
C HIS A 176 -21.00 -5.52 -13.88
N MET A 177 -20.02 -4.96 -14.60
CA MET A 177 -19.89 -5.16 -16.05
C MET A 177 -19.67 -6.63 -16.42
N LEU A 178 -18.79 -7.35 -15.70
CA LEU A 178 -18.57 -8.78 -15.89
C LEU A 178 -19.82 -9.62 -15.64
N ARG A 179 -20.63 -9.23 -14.66
CA ARG A 179 -21.89 -9.92 -14.37
C ARG A 179 -22.90 -9.73 -15.49
N ILE A 180 -23.11 -8.50 -15.96
CA ILE A 180 -24.01 -8.21 -17.07
C ILE A 180 -23.51 -8.84 -18.38
N GLY A 181 -22.20 -8.87 -18.59
CA GLY A 181 -21.58 -9.60 -19.70
C GLY A 181 -21.95 -11.08 -19.75
N ARG A 182 -22.08 -11.74 -18.59
CA ARG A 182 -22.55 -13.13 -18.53
C ARG A 182 -24.03 -13.28 -18.88
N GLU A 183 -24.87 -12.31 -18.52
CA GLU A 183 -26.27 -12.29 -18.96
C GLU A 183 -26.37 -12.17 -20.49
N TRP A 184 -25.54 -11.32 -21.10
CA TRP A 184 -25.46 -11.21 -22.55
C TRP A 184 -25.00 -12.50 -23.23
N GLN A 185 -23.99 -13.17 -22.67
CA GLN A 185 -23.53 -14.49 -23.16
C GLN A 185 -24.63 -15.55 -23.09
N ASN A 186 -25.51 -15.47 -22.09
CA ASN A 186 -26.66 -16.37 -21.95
C ASN A 186 -27.87 -15.97 -22.83
N GLY A 187 -27.71 -14.96 -23.71
CA GLY A 187 -28.74 -14.51 -24.66
C GLY A 187 -29.71 -13.45 -24.11
N ASN A 188 -29.49 -12.95 -22.89
CA ASN A 188 -30.30 -11.87 -22.32
C ASN A 188 -29.74 -10.50 -22.70
N TYR A 189 -29.94 -10.10 -23.96
CA TYR A 189 -29.46 -8.81 -24.49
C TYR A 189 -30.21 -7.58 -23.97
N ARG A 190 -31.26 -7.76 -23.17
CA ARG A 190 -31.99 -6.68 -22.50
C ARG A 190 -31.33 -6.21 -21.21
N ALA A 191 -30.40 -6.99 -20.67
CA ALA A 191 -29.64 -6.58 -19.49
C ALA A 191 -28.84 -5.29 -19.81
N ARG A 192 -28.78 -4.37 -18.85
CA ARG A 192 -28.08 -3.08 -18.97
C ARG A 192 -27.16 -2.87 -17.78
N ILE A 193 -26.02 -2.22 -18.04
CA ILE A 193 -25.05 -1.84 -17.02
C ILE A 193 -25.50 -0.51 -16.40
N PHE A 194 -25.76 -0.50 -15.10
CA PHE A 194 -25.98 0.71 -14.33
C PHE A 194 -24.90 0.83 -13.26
N LEU A 195 -24.11 1.90 -13.33
CA LEU A 195 -23.05 2.19 -12.37
C LEU A 195 -23.50 3.25 -11.36
N ARG A 196 -22.82 3.32 -10.21
CA ARG A 196 -23.10 4.32 -9.18
C ARG A 196 -22.52 5.67 -9.58
N LYS A 197 -23.09 6.77 -9.08
CA LYS A 197 -22.70 8.15 -9.43
C LYS A 197 -21.19 8.43 -9.38
N TRP A 198 -20.47 7.80 -8.45
CA TRP A 198 -19.03 8.04 -8.22
C TRP A 198 -18.09 7.03 -8.88
N ASP A 199 -18.63 6.13 -9.70
CA ASP A 199 -17.85 5.14 -10.44
C ASP A 199 -17.26 5.78 -11.71
N GLU A 200 -16.00 5.53 -12.05
CA GLU A 200 -15.34 6.18 -13.21
C GLU A 200 -15.71 5.53 -14.55
N ALA A 201 -16.27 4.33 -14.54
CA ALA A 201 -16.50 3.53 -15.75
C ALA A 201 -17.81 3.87 -16.50
N HIS A 202 -18.47 5.00 -16.18
CA HIS A 202 -19.72 5.42 -16.84
C HIS A 202 -19.62 5.50 -18.37
N PRO A 203 -18.58 6.12 -18.97
CA PRO A 203 -18.49 6.24 -20.42
C PRO A 203 -18.44 4.86 -21.11
N LEU A 204 -17.71 3.92 -20.50
CA LEU A 204 -17.62 2.55 -21.00
C LEU A 204 -18.95 1.81 -20.85
N ALA A 205 -19.61 1.95 -19.70
CA ALA A 205 -20.92 1.35 -19.47
C ALA A 205 -21.98 1.86 -20.46
N GLU A 206 -21.98 3.15 -20.74
CA GLU A 206 -22.86 3.77 -21.74
C GLU A 206 -22.59 3.23 -23.14
N GLN A 207 -21.33 3.20 -23.57
CA GLN A 207 -20.97 2.65 -24.87
C GLN A 207 -21.38 1.17 -25.02
N MET A 208 -21.15 0.37 -23.98
CA MET A 208 -21.61 -1.03 -23.98
C MET A 208 -23.13 -1.12 -24.05
N ASN A 209 -23.87 -0.35 -23.26
CA ASN A 209 -25.33 -0.34 -23.30
C ASN A 209 -25.87 0.03 -24.68
N THR A 210 -25.26 1.01 -25.35
CA THR A 210 -25.62 1.40 -26.73
C THR A 210 -25.37 0.24 -27.70
N THR A 211 -24.19 -0.38 -27.65
CA THR A 211 -23.86 -1.53 -28.51
C THR A 211 -24.87 -2.68 -28.33
N TYR A 212 -25.18 -3.04 -27.08
CA TYR A 212 -26.12 -4.12 -26.82
C TYR A 212 -27.58 -3.75 -27.09
N THR A 213 -27.93 -2.46 -27.11
CA THR A 213 -29.24 -2.00 -27.58
C THR A 213 -29.37 -2.21 -29.08
N VAL A 214 -28.36 -1.85 -29.86
CA VAL A 214 -28.33 -2.11 -31.31
C VAL A 214 -28.43 -3.62 -31.60
N LEU A 215 -27.73 -4.45 -30.83
CA LEU A 215 -27.83 -5.91 -30.95
C LEU A 215 -29.23 -6.44 -30.62
N ASP A 216 -29.84 -6.00 -29.52
CA ASP A 216 -31.21 -6.39 -29.13
C ASP A 216 -32.23 -6.00 -30.22
N GLU A 217 -32.12 -4.78 -30.77
CA GLU A 217 -32.99 -4.32 -31.85
C GLU A 217 -32.85 -5.15 -33.13
N ARG A 218 -31.62 -5.50 -33.53
CA ARG A 218 -31.38 -6.35 -34.70
C ARG A 218 -31.97 -7.74 -34.50
N PHE A 219 -31.74 -8.37 -33.35
CA PHE A 219 -32.34 -9.67 -33.04
C PHE A 219 -33.87 -9.60 -32.97
N ALA A 220 -34.43 -8.51 -32.43
CA ALA A 220 -35.87 -8.29 -32.40
C ALA A 220 -36.48 -8.18 -33.81
N LYS A 221 -35.83 -7.45 -34.74
CA LYS A 221 -36.25 -7.36 -36.15
C LYS A 221 -36.26 -8.71 -36.83
N ILE A 222 -35.18 -9.49 -36.70
CA ILE A 222 -35.07 -10.83 -37.27
C ILE A 222 -36.19 -11.73 -36.73
N LYS A 223 -36.40 -11.73 -35.40
CA LYS A 223 -37.44 -12.52 -34.74
C LYS A 223 -38.86 -12.10 -35.16
N LYS A 224 -39.06 -10.82 -35.43
CA LYS A 224 -40.32 -10.26 -35.94
C LYS A 224 -40.59 -10.73 -37.37
N TRP A 225 -39.61 -10.59 -38.28
CA TRP A 225 -39.75 -11.06 -39.67
C TRP A 225 -40.02 -12.56 -39.73
N ALA A 226 -39.35 -13.37 -38.92
CA ALA A 226 -39.57 -14.81 -38.86
C ALA A 226 -40.98 -15.22 -38.39
N ARG A 227 -41.69 -14.35 -37.66
CA ARG A 227 -43.05 -14.63 -37.14
C ARG A 227 -44.15 -14.07 -38.03
N GLU A 228 -43.96 -12.87 -38.56
CA GLU A 228 -45.02 -12.09 -39.18
C GLU A 228 -45.00 -12.12 -40.71
N LYS A 229 -43.85 -12.45 -41.33
CA LYS A 229 -43.69 -12.41 -42.78
C LYS A 229 -43.83 -13.80 -43.41
N PRO A 230 -44.31 -13.89 -44.67
CA PRO A 230 -44.26 -15.13 -45.44
C PRO A 230 -42.84 -15.72 -45.46
N PRO A 231 -42.67 -17.05 -45.44
CA PRO A 231 -41.34 -17.67 -45.31
C PRO A 231 -40.30 -17.18 -46.32
N GLN A 232 -40.69 -16.99 -47.59
CA GLN A 232 -39.80 -16.52 -48.64
C GLN A 232 -39.37 -15.06 -48.45
N GLU A 233 -40.30 -14.18 -48.03
CA GLU A 233 -40.01 -12.77 -47.73
C GLU A 233 -39.15 -12.64 -46.46
N ALA A 234 -39.44 -13.44 -45.43
CA ALA A 234 -38.68 -13.46 -44.19
C ALA A 234 -37.21 -13.85 -44.43
N ILE A 235 -36.95 -14.88 -45.24
CA ILE A 235 -35.60 -15.32 -45.59
C ILE A 235 -34.84 -14.21 -46.32
N ALA A 236 -35.47 -13.56 -47.31
CA ALA A 236 -34.83 -12.48 -48.06
C ALA A 236 -34.46 -11.27 -47.15
N LEU A 237 -35.34 -10.90 -46.21
CA LEU A 237 -35.08 -9.81 -45.26
C LEU A 237 -33.97 -10.15 -44.27
N ILE A 238 -33.96 -11.37 -43.74
CA ILE A 238 -32.92 -11.85 -42.83
C ILE A 238 -31.57 -11.88 -43.56
N GLN A 239 -31.53 -12.41 -44.79
CA GLN A 239 -30.32 -12.47 -45.58
C GLN A 239 -29.75 -11.07 -45.87
N LYS A 240 -30.60 -10.12 -46.24
CA LYS A 240 -30.21 -8.72 -46.43
C LYS A 240 -29.61 -8.09 -45.16
N GLU A 241 -30.20 -8.35 -44.00
CA GLU A 241 -29.67 -7.83 -42.72
C GLU A 241 -28.32 -8.48 -42.34
N LEU A 242 -28.17 -9.78 -42.60
CA LEU A 242 -26.91 -10.50 -42.40
C LEU A 242 -25.80 -9.99 -43.32
N GLU A 243 -26.10 -9.74 -44.60
CA GLU A 243 -25.16 -9.15 -45.57
C GLU A 243 -24.72 -7.74 -45.17
N SER A 244 -25.58 -6.98 -44.48
CA SER A 244 -25.22 -5.66 -43.95
C SER A 244 -24.29 -5.69 -42.74
N THR A 245 -24.13 -6.86 -42.11
CA THR A 245 -23.35 -7.03 -40.88
C THR A 245 -21.98 -7.60 -41.23
N GLN A 246 -20.91 -6.84 -40.98
CA GLN A 246 -19.55 -7.37 -41.12
C GLN A 246 -19.25 -8.35 -39.98
N THR A 247 -19.19 -9.63 -40.31
CA THR A 247 -18.75 -10.70 -39.41
C THR A 247 -17.58 -11.45 -40.04
N SER A 248 -16.70 -12.00 -39.22
CA SER A 248 -15.57 -12.86 -39.62
C SER A 248 -16.02 -14.19 -40.23
#